data_AF-A0A2K3MCV3-F1
#
_entry.id   AF-A0A2K3MCV3-F1
#
_cell.length_a   1.000
_cell.length_b   1.000
_cell.length_c   1.000
_cell.angle_alpha   90.00
_cell.angle_beta   90.00
_cell.angle_gamma   90.00
#
_symmetry.space_group_name_H-M   'P 1'
#
loop_
_entity.id
_entity.type
_entity.pdbx_description
1 polymer ?
#
loop_
_entity_poly.entity_id
_entity_poly.type
_entity_poly.pdbx_seq_one_letter_code
_entity_poly.pdbx_strand_id
1 'polypeptide(L)'
;GSFGEILKAHWRGTPVAVKRILPSLSEDRMVIQDFRHEVNLLVKLRHPNIVQFLGAVTDRKPLMLITEYLRGGDLHQYLKDKGSLSPSTAINFSMDIA
;
A
#
# COMPACT_ATOMS: atom_id res chain seq x y z
N GLY A 1 3.00 4.10 6.79
CA GLY A 1 3.34 5.32 6.02
C GLY A 1 3.10 6.53 6.91
N SER A 2 3.85 7.62 6.71
CA SER A 2 3.88 8.76 7.64
C SER A 2 2.57 9.55 7.79
N PHE A 3 1.66 9.47 6.82
CA PHE A 3 0.57 10.44 6.69
C PHE A 3 -0.85 9.85 6.75
N GLY A 4 -0.95 8.55 7.02
CA GLY A 4 -2.22 7.84 6.99
C GLY A 4 -2.15 6.49 7.66
N GLU A 5 -3.31 6.00 8.07
CA GLU A 5 -3.47 4.66 8.62
C GLU A 5 -3.88 3.67 7.51
N ILE A 6 -3.54 2.39 7.71
CA ILE A 6 -3.96 1.30 6.83
C ILE A 6 -5.06 0.52 7.55
N LEU A 7 -6.24 0.45 6.94
CA LEU A 7 -7.37 -0.33 7.43
C LEU A 7 -7.59 -1.53 6.51
N LYS A 8 -7.88 -2.69 7.12
CA LYS A 8 -8.39 -3.84 6.38
C LYS A 8 -9.90 -3.69 6.22
N ALA A 9 -10.40 -3.82 4.99
CA ALA A 9 -11.83 -3.75 4.69
C ALA A 9 -12.25 -4.83 3.68
N HIS A 10 -13.54 -4.87 3.34
CA HIS A 10 -14.07 -5.74 2.30
C HIS A 10 -14.79 -4.90 1.24
N TRP A 11 -14.51 -5.17 -0.03
CA TRP A 11 -15.20 -4.58 -1.18
C TRP A 11 -15.77 -5.70 -2.04
N ARG A 12 -17.10 -5.79 -2.12
CA ARG A 12 -17.82 -6.85 -2.86
C ARG A 12 -17.36 -8.28 -2.51
N GLY A 13 -17.07 -8.53 -1.23
CA GLY A 13 -16.57 -9.81 -0.74
C GLY A 13 -15.05 -10.01 -0.88
N THR A 14 -14.34 -9.11 -1.56
CA THR A 14 -12.88 -9.17 -1.70
C THR A 14 -12.20 -8.37 -0.58
N PRO A 15 -11.22 -8.93 0.14
CA PRO A 15 -10.45 -8.19 1.15
C PRO A 15 -9.57 -7.14 0.47
N VAL A 16 -9.57 -5.92 1.03
CA VAL A 16 -8.83 -4.76 0.51
C VAL A 16 -8.05 -4.06 1.63
N ALA A 17 -6.96 -3.38 1.26
CA ALA A 17 -6.27 -2.45 2.13
C ALA A 17 -6.70 -1.02 1.77
N VAL A 18 -7.08 -0.25 2.78
CA VAL A 18 -7.52 1.15 2.64
C VAL A 18 -6.53 2.04 3.37
N LYS A 19 -5.75 2.81 2.61
CA LYS A 19 -4.88 3.86 3.16
C LYS A 19 -5.71 5.13 3.30
N ARG A 20 -5.96 5.55 4.53
CA ARG A 20 -6.77 6.73 4.87
C ARG A 20 -5.89 7.85 5.39
N ILE A 21 -5.97 9.05 4.79
CA ILE A 21 -5.30 10.24 5.32
C ILE A 21 -5.93 10.64 6.65
N LEU A 22 -5.09 10.93 7.64
CA LEU A 22 -5.55 11.31 8.98
C LEU A 22 -6.31 12.65 8.93
N PRO A 23 -7.38 12.82 9.72
CA PRO A 23 -8.13 14.08 9.77
C PRO A 23 -7.24 15.30 10.04
N SER A 24 -6.27 15.17 10.94
CA SER A 24 -5.30 16.21 11.31
C SER A 24 -4.39 16.66 10.15
N LEU A 25 -4.20 15.81 9.14
CA LEU A 25 -3.38 16.08 7.97
C LEU A 25 -4.22 16.34 6.70
N SER A 26 -5.55 16.34 6.83
CA SER A 26 -6.45 16.37 5.68
C SER A 26 -6.50 17.71 4.93
N GLU A 27 -5.96 18.78 5.52
CA GLU A 27 -5.82 20.12 4.89
C GLU A 27 -4.36 20.44 4.52
N ASP A 28 -3.40 19.57 4.86
CA ASP A 28 -1.99 19.79 4.53
C ASP A 28 -1.79 19.60 3.02
N ARG A 29 -1.40 20.68 2.35
CA ARG A 29 -1.25 20.68 0.88
C ARG A 29 -0.18 19.71 0.41
N MET A 30 0.91 19.54 1.15
CA MET A 30 1.98 18.61 0.79
C MET A 30 1.48 17.18 0.91
N VAL A 31 0.78 16.84 1.99
CA VAL A 31 0.17 15.52 2.18
C VAL A 31 -0.85 15.20 1.08
N ILE A 32 -1.69 16.17 0.71
CA ILE A 32 -2.67 16.00 -0.37
C ILE A 32 -1.98 15.79 -1.72
N GLN A 33 -0.90 16.54 -2.00
CA GLN A 33 -0.12 16.41 -3.22
C GLN A 33 0.55 15.04 -3.31
N ASP A 34 1.20 14.58 -2.24
CA ASP A 34 1.85 13.28 -2.17
C ASP A 34 0.83 12.14 -2.34
N PHE A 35 -0.33 12.25 -1.69
CA PHE A 35 -1.41 11.30 -1.86
C PHE A 35 -1.89 11.23 -3.32
N ARG A 36 -2.12 12.37 -3.96
CA ARG A 36 -2.54 12.42 -5.37
C ARG A 36 -1.46 11.86 -6.30
N HIS A 37 -0.19 12.10 -6.00
CA HIS A 37 0.93 11.52 -6.74
C HIS A 37 0.95 10.00 -6.62
N GLU A 38 0.81 9.45 -5.42
CA GLU A 38 0.74 8.01 -5.15
C GLU A 38 -0.43 7.36 -5.91
N VAL A 39 -1.62 7.95 -5.87
CA VAL A 39 -2.79 7.48 -6.64
C VAL A 39 -2.47 7.49 -8.14
N ASN A 40 -1.94 8.58 -8.67
CA ASN A 40 -1.62 8.71 -10.10
C ASN A 40 -0.57 7.73 -10.58
N LEU A 41 0.39 7.35 -9.73
CA LEU A 41 1.37 6.30 -10.03
C LEU A 41 0.70 4.93 -10.06
N LEU A 42 -0.01 4.56 -8.98
CA LEU A 42 -0.60 3.22 -8.85
C LEU A 42 -1.69 2.93 -9.88
N VAL A 43 -2.44 3.94 -10.34
CA VAL A 43 -3.40 3.81 -11.44
C VAL A 43 -2.75 3.31 -12.74
N LYS A 44 -1.47 3.66 -12.97
CA LYS A 44 -0.75 3.33 -14.21
C LYS A 44 0.03 2.02 -14.11
N LEU A 45 0.19 1.47 -12.91
CA LEU A 45 1.01 0.29 -12.66
C LEU A 45 0.14 -0.97 -12.63
N ARG A 46 0.53 -1.96 -13.43
CA ARG A 46 -0.08 -3.28 -13.43
C ARG A 46 1.00 -4.33 -13.64
N HIS A 47 1.38 -5.00 -12.56
CA HIS A 47 2.44 -6.00 -12.55
C HIS A 47 2.18 -6.98 -11.39
N PRO A 48 2.45 -8.29 -11.54
CA PRO A 48 2.24 -9.28 -10.48
C PRO A 48 2.96 -8.96 -9.16
N ASN A 49 4.08 -8.23 -9.19
CA ASN A 49 4.88 -7.87 -8.01
C ASN A 49 4.63 -6.42 -7.52
N ILE A 50 3.63 -5.74 -8.06
CA ILE A 50 3.20 -4.40 -7.61
C ILE A 50 1.77 -4.53 -7.10
N VAL A 51 1.51 -4.00 -5.91
CA VAL A 51 0.18 -4.02 -5.30
C VAL A 51 -0.88 -3.42 -6.25
N GLN A 52 -1.95 -4.16 -6.50
CA GLN A 52 -2.98 -3.77 -7.43
C GLN A 52 -3.82 -2.61 -6.87
N PHE A 53 -3.82 -1.49 -7.59
CA PHE A 53 -4.79 -0.42 -7.40
C PHE A 53 -6.22 -0.91 -7.69
N LEU A 54 -7.17 -0.59 -6.81
CA LEU A 54 -8.58 -0.92 -6.98
C LEU A 54 -9.48 0.33 -7.04
N GLY A 55 -9.09 1.42 -6.38
CA GLY A 55 -9.85 2.67 -6.39
C GLY A 55 -9.28 3.72 -5.46
N ALA A 56 -9.85 4.92 -5.51
CA ALA A 56 -9.53 6.01 -4.59
C ALA A 56 -10.75 6.91 -4.33
N VAL A 57 -10.76 7.56 -3.17
CA VAL A 57 -11.65 8.68 -2.84
C VAL A 57 -10.79 9.95 -2.84
N THR A 58 -10.96 10.78 -3.87
CA THR A 58 -10.13 11.98 -4.12
C THR A 58 -10.87 13.29 -3.91
N ASP A 59 -12.21 13.26 -3.99
CA ASP A 59 -13.05 14.47 -4.03
C ASP A 59 -13.83 14.69 -2.73
N ARG A 60 -13.74 13.74 -1.80
CA ARG A 60 -14.39 13.78 -0.49
C ARG A 60 -13.42 13.38 0.60
N LYS A 61 -13.63 13.91 1.80
CA LYS A 61 -12.85 13.53 2.97
C LYS A 61 -13.50 12.34 3.70
N PRO A 62 -12.70 11.46 4.31
CA PRO A 62 -11.23 11.44 4.23
C PRO A 62 -10.75 10.94 2.86
N LEU A 63 -9.60 11.45 2.40
CA LEU A 63 -8.95 10.93 1.19
C LEU A 63 -8.50 9.50 1.45
N MET A 64 -8.81 8.59 0.51
CA MET A 64 -8.57 7.17 0.68
C MET A 64 -8.02 6.54 -0.60
N LEU A 65 -7.00 5.71 -0.47
CA LEU A 65 -6.47 4.85 -1.53
C LEU A 65 -6.82 3.40 -1.20
N ILE A 66 -7.41 2.68 -2.16
CA ILE A 66 -7.86 1.31 -2.02
C ILE A 66 -7.01 0.42 -2.92
N THR A 67 -6.36 -0.57 -2.33
CA THR A 67 -5.56 -1.58 -3.01
C THR A 67 -6.01 -2.99 -2.60
N GLU A 68 -5.51 -4.01 -3.28
CA GLU A 68 -5.63 -5.37 -2.78
C GLU A 68 -5.01 -5.52 -1.38
N TYR A 69 -5.49 -6.50 -0.63
CA TYR A 69 -4.95 -6.85 0.68
C TYR A 69 -3.96 -8.02 0.58
N LEU A 70 -2.68 -7.75 0.87
CA LEU A 70 -1.64 -8.76 0.94
C LEU A 70 -1.58 -9.38 2.35
N ARG A 71 -1.86 -10.68 2.46
CA ARG A 71 -1.95 -11.39 3.75
C ARG A 71 -0.60 -11.69 4.40
N GLY A 72 0.49 -11.60 3.64
CA GLY A 72 1.84 -12.01 4.08
C GLY A 72 2.54 -11.04 5.04
N GLY A 73 1.96 -9.85 5.29
CA GLY A 73 2.63 -8.80 6.05
C GLY A 73 3.76 -8.13 5.28
N ASP A 74 4.60 -7.36 5.98
CA ASP A 74 5.77 -6.70 5.40
C ASP A 74 7.07 -7.51 5.59
N LEU A 75 8.00 -7.34 4.65
CA LEU A 75 9.28 -8.05 4.62
C LEU A 75 10.15 -7.73 5.85
N HIS A 76 10.05 -6.52 6.40
CA HIS A 76 10.85 -6.12 7.57
C HIS A 76 10.44 -6.92 8.80
N GLN A 77 9.14 -7.03 9.06
CA GLN A 77 8.63 -7.88 10.14
C GLN A 77 8.96 -9.35 9.90
N TYR A 78 8.83 -9.84 8.66
CA TYR A 78 9.22 -11.21 8.30
C TYR A 78 10.68 -11.51 8.64
N LEU A 79 11.61 -10.61 8.31
CA LEU A 79 13.04 -10.75 8.60
C LEU A 79 13.34 -10.68 10.11
N LYS A 80 12.62 -9.85 10.86
CA LYS A 80 12.74 -9.80 12.32
C LYS A 80 12.33 -11.12 12.97
N ASP A 81 11.24 -11.72 12.49
CA ASP A 81 10.68 -12.94 13.09
C ASP A 81 11.45 -14.20 12.69
N LYS A 82 11.98 -14.24 11.45
CA LYS A 82 12.65 -15.43 10.88
C LYS A 82 14.17 -15.36 10.90
N GLY A 83 14.76 -14.19 11.11
CA GLY A 83 16.19 -13.96 10.97
C GLY A 83 16.64 -13.91 9.50
N SER A 84 17.91 -14.22 9.26
CA SER A 84 18.51 -14.18 7.92
C SER A 84 17.85 -15.18 6.96
N LEU A 85 17.61 -14.73 5.72
CA LEU A 85 17.09 -15.58 4.65
C LEU A 85 18.15 -16.58 4.17
N SER A 86 17.70 -17.74 3.67
CA SER A 86 18.59 -18.59 2.87
C SER A 86 19.00 -17.86 1.58
N PRO A 87 20.20 -18.13 1.01
CA PRO A 87 20.63 -17.51 -0.23
C PRO A 87 19.63 -17.65 -1.37
N SER A 88 18.99 -18.82 -1.51
CA SER A 88 17.95 -19.07 -2.52
C SER A 88 16.71 -18.17 -2.35
N THR A 89 16.24 -18.00 -1.12
CA THR A 89 15.08 -17.14 -0.83
C THR A 89 15.42 -15.67 -1.08
N ALA A 90 16.63 -15.24 -0.69
CA ALA A 90 17.10 -13.89 -0.93
C ALA A 90 17.19 -13.55 -2.43
N ILE A 91 17.68 -14.49 -3.25
CA ILE A 91 17.72 -14.33 -4.71
C ILE A 91 16.31 -14.21 -5.28
N ASN A 92 15.36 -15.07 -4.85
CA ASN A 92 13.98 -15.00 -5.34
C ASN A 92 13.32 -13.66 -5.00
N PHE A 93 13.45 -13.19 -3.75
CA PHE A 93 12.90 -11.88 -3.36
C PHE A 93 13.56 -10.74 -4.15
N SER A 94 14.86 -10.86 -4.46
CA SER A 94 15.57 -9.87 -5.27
C SER A 94 15.06 -9.86 -6.71
N MET A 95 14.79 -11.02 -7.30
CA MET A 95 14.20 -11.13 -8.65
C MET A 95 12.77 -10.59 -8.71
N ASP A 96 11.99 -10.71 -7.63
CA ASP A 96 10.64 -10.18 -7.59
C ASP A 96 10.60 -8.64 -7.50
N ILE A 97 11.66 -8.02 -6.97
CA ILE A 97 11.79 -6.57 -6.77
C ILE A 97 12.49 -5.87 -7.96
N ALA A 98 13.40 -6.56 -8.65
CA ALA A 98 14.22 -6.03 -9.75
C ALA A 98 13.39 -5.68 -11.01
#